data_AF-A0A5B9MTC2-F1
#
_entry.id   AF-A0A5B9MTC2-F1
#
_cell.length_a   1.000
_cell.length_b   1.000
_cell.length_c   1.000
_cell.angle_alpha   90.00
_cell.angle_beta   90.00
_cell.angle_gamma   90.00
#
_symmetry.space_group_name_H-M   'P 1'
#
loop_
_entity.id
_entity.type
_entity.pdbx_description
1 polymer ?
#
loop_
_entity_poly.entity_id
_entity_poly.type
_entity_poly.pdbx_seq_one_letter_code
_entity_poly.pdbx_strand_id
1 'polypeptide(L)'
;MLAEYVPVVGVITKCRADNGFRATVQELLPKTSNVVRVRAMREVFDDGHTLEPMGLVELVQHTLEVFPEGQRRAFVGAQKADLELKRIRSRKIVMGFAASAMGVGASPIPLADTAGISAIYIAMFAGISTTYGLSFSEGFLATLVGSVVGAPTAALTAPLIVGSLLKFIPGVGTVAGGAITGAVAGTLATTIGMSYIEVLHRLHVANAGEPPSPEEVIDEVKHHFEKANLEG
;
A
#
# COMPACT_ATOMS: atom_id res chain seq x y z
N MET A 1 2.63 -29.23 24.62
CA MET A 1 3.04 -29.17 23.18
C MET A 1 2.85 -27.73 22.71
N LEU A 2 3.73 -27.13 21.90
CA LEU A 2 3.66 -25.69 21.53
C LEU A 2 2.27 -25.20 21.09
N ALA A 3 1.50 -26.05 20.39
CA ALA A 3 0.14 -25.78 19.95
C ALA A 3 -0.90 -25.53 21.07
N GLU A 4 -0.57 -25.83 22.33
CA GLU A 4 -1.41 -25.51 23.50
C GLU A 4 -1.27 -24.05 23.94
N TYR A 5 -0.22 -23.36 23.50
CA TYR A 5 0.12 -22.01 23.95
C TYR A 5 0.15 -20.99 22.82
N VAL A 6 0.37 -21.42 21.58
CA VAL A 6 0.41 -20.57 20.39
C VAL A 6 -0.20 -21.30 19.19
N PRO A 7 -0.86 -20.59 18.25
CA PRO A 7 -1.32 -21.20 17.01
C PRO A 7 -0.15 -21.74 16.18
N VAL A 8 -0.31 -22.92 15.59
CA VAL A 8 0.72 -23.59 14.80
C VAL A 8 0.18 -23.96 13.43
N VAL A 9 0.92 -23.56 12.39
CA VAL A 9 0.68 -23.99 11.00
C VAL A 9 1.74 -25.02 10.62
N GLY A 10 1.33 -26.18 10.12
CA GLY A 10 2.23 -27.19 9.57
C GLY A 10 2.71 -26.77 8.19
N VAL A 11 4.00 -26.92 7.91
CA VAL A 11 4.61 -26.48 6.65
C VAL A 11 5.38 -27.61 5.99
N ILE A 12 4.95 -28.02 4.79
CA ILE A 12 5.64 -29.02 3.98
C ILE A 12 6.53 -28.28 2.98
N THR A 13 7.84 -28.28 3.23
CA THR A 13 8.84 -27.58 2.39
C THR A 13 9.34 -28.46 1.25
N LYS A 14 9.90 -27.83 0.20
CA LYS A 14 10.47 -28.51 -0.98
C LYS A 14 9.46 -29.47 -1.64
N CYS A 15 8.18 -29.09 -1.66
CA CYS A 15 7.14 -29.95 -2.18
C CYS A 15 7.31 -30.14 -3.70
N ARG A 16 7.43 -31.39 -4.14
CA ARG A 16 7.48 -31.79 -5.56
C ARG A 16 6.16 -32.41 -6.02
N ALA A 17 5.57 -33.25 -5.18
CA ALA A 17 4.26 -33.87 -5.36
C ALA A 17 3.55 -34.01 -4.00
N ASP A 18 2.21 -34.08 -4.00
CA ASP A 18 1.43 -34.30 -2.78
C ASP A 18 1.24 -35.79 -2.50
N ASN A 19 0.65 -36.54 -3.44
CA ASN A 19 0.36 -37.97 -3.30
C ASN A 19 -0.30 -38.33 -1.95
N GLY A 20 -1.14 -37.43 -1.40
CA GLY A 20 -1.79 -37.60 -0.09
C GLY A 20 -0.94 -37.21 1.12
N PHE A 21 0.32 -36.84 0.94
CA PHE A 21 1.25 -36.52 2.02
C PHE A 21 0.76 -35.37 2.89
N ARG A 22 0.12 -34.34 2.32
CA ARG A 22 -0.52 -33.27 3.12
C ARG A 22 -1.53 -33.82 4.12
N ALA A 23 -2.39 -34.74 3.68
CA ALA A 23 -3.40 -35.34 4.54
C ALA A 23 -2.75 -36.17 5.66
N THR A 24 -1.73 -36.96 5.32
CA THR A 24 -0.94 -37.72 6.31
C THR A 24 -0.29 -36.80 7.34
N VAL A 25 0.30 -35.68 6.93
CA VAL A 25 0.91 -34.72 7.86
C VAL A 25 -0.16 -34.07 8.76
N GLN A 26 -1.34 -33.75 8.23
CA GLN A 26 -2.45 -33.20 9.03
C GLN A 26 -2.97 -34.20 10.07
N GLU A 27 -3.03 -35.48 9.72
CA GLU A 27 -3.41 -36.57 10.63
C GLU A 27 -2.35 -36.77 11.73
N LEU A 28 -1.06 -36.71 11.38
CA LEU A 28 0.04 -36.82 12.33
C LEU A 28 0.18 -35.59 13.25
N LEU A 29 -0.24 -34.41 12.77
CA LEU A 29 -0.16 -33.15 13.49
C LEU A 29 -1.56 -32.52 13.69
N PRO A 30 -2.47 -33.18 14.43
CA PRO A 30 -3.88 -32.79 14.50
C PRO A 30 -4.11 -31.44 15.22
N LYS A 31 -3.11 -30.97 15.98
CA LYS A 31 -3.16 -29.67 16.68
C LYS A 31 -2.74 -28.49 15.78
N THR A 32 -2.33 -28.73 14.54
CA THR A 32 -2.05 -27.64 13.58
C THR A 32 -3.35 -27.10 13.01
N SER A 33 -3.47 -25.77 12.91
CA SER A 33 -4.66 -25.12 12.35
C SER A 33 -4.83 -25.41 10.87
N ASN A 34 -3.71 -25.62 10.15
CA ASN A 34 -3.67 -26.06 8.77
C ASN A 34 -2.29 -26.65 8.46
N VAL A 35 -2.20 -27.43 7.39
CA VAL A 35 -0.95 -27.87 6.77
C VAL A 35 -0.86 -27.27 5.37
N VAL A 36 0.18 -26.46 5.13
CA VAL A 36 0.41 -25.76 3.86
C VAL A 36 1.63 -26.33 3.15
N ARG A 37 1.51 -26.54 1.84
CA ARG A 37 2.61 -27.02 1.00
C ARG A 37 3.32 -25.85 0.35
N VAL A 38 4.64 -25.81 0.45
CA VAL A 38 5.45 -24.71 -0.07
C VAL A 38 6.64 -25.19 -0.86
N ARG A 39 6.91 -24.45 -1.94
CA ARG A 39 8.14 -24.49 -2.71
C ARG A 39 8.57 -23.05 -2.92
N ALA A 40 9.65 -22.65 -2.25
CA ALA A 40 10.07 -21.25 -2.22
C ALA A 40 10.84 -20.82 -3.47
N MET A 41 11.54 -21.76 -4.11
CA MET A 41 12.43 -21.48 -5.25
C MET A 41 12.05 -22.36 -6.43
N ARG A 42 12.31 -21.85 -7.64
CA ARG A 42 12.20 -22.64 -8.86
C ARG A 42 13.19 -23.80 -8.79
N GLU A 43 12.74 -24.98 -9.16
CA GLU A 43 13.58 -26.17 -9.30
C GLU A 43 13.61 -26.59 -10.78
N VAL A 44 14.80 -26.80 -11.32
CA VAL A 44 15.03 -27.20 -12.72
C VAL A 44 15.63 -28.60 -12.71
N PHE A 45 15.05 -29.51 -13.49
CA PHE A 45 15.49 -30.89 -13.62
C PHE A 45 16.45 -31.05 -14.81
N ASP A 46 17.24 -32.13 -14.80
CA ASP A 46 18.23 -32.42 -15.84
C ASP A 46 17.60 -32.63 -17.24
N ASP A 47 16.32 -33.00 -17.29
CA ASP A 47 15.53 -33.17 -18.51
C ASP A 47 14.88 -31.85 -19.01
N GLY A 48 15.15 -30.74 -18.34
CA GLY A 48 14.64 -29.41 -18.69
C GLY A 48 13.26 -29.09 -18.11
N HIS A 49 12.62 -30.01 -17.39
CA HIS A 49 11.37 -29.69 -16.70
C HIS A 49 11.61 -28.71 -15.53
N THR A 50 10.64 -27.84 -15.28
CA THR A 50 10.71 -26.85 -14.19
C THR A 50 9.52 -26.96 -13.25
N LEU A 51 9.79 -26.78 -11.96
CA LEU A 51 8.79 -26.63 -10.93
C LEU A 51 8.83 -25.21 -10.40
N GLU A 52 7.75 -24.46 -10.61
CA GLU A 52 7.63 -23.06 -10.21
C GLU A 52 7.38 -22.90 -8.70
N PRO A 53 7.82 -21.81 -8.06
CA PRO A 53 7.47 -21.53 -6.68
C PRO A 53 5.96 -21.60 -6.42
N MET A 54 5.56 -22.10 -5.25
CA MET A 54 4.14 -22.24 -4.87
C MET A 54 3.93 -22.17 -3.36
N GLY A 55 2.70 -21.80 -2.97
CA GLY A 55 2.18 -21.95 -1.60
C GLY A 55 2.66 -20.93 -0.57
N LEU A 56 3.63 -20.07 -0.90
CA LEU A 56 4.12 -19.05 0.05
C LEU A 56 3.02 -18.04 0.38
N VAL A 57 2.25 -17.58 -0.62
CA VAL A 57 1.11 -16.68 -0.40
C VAL A 57 0.06 -17.33 0.50
N GLU A 58 -0.31 -18.58 0.20
CA GLU A 58 -1.26 -19.35 1.01
C GLU A 58 -0.75 -19.49 2.46
N LEU A 59 0.54 -19.78 2.65
CA LEU A 59 1.13 -19.87 3.98
C LEU A 59 1.03 -18.54 4.74
N VAL A 60 1.30 -17.42 4.08
CA VAL A 60 1.19 -16.08 4.67
C VAL A 60 -0.26 -15.78 5.08
N GLN A 61 -1.23 -16.12 4.23
CA GLN A 61 -2.65 -15.90 4.50
C GLN A 61 -3.15 -16.73 5.68
N HIS A 62 -2.89 -18.04 5.70
CA HIS A 62 -3.26 -18.91 6.85
C HIS A 62 -2.55 -18.49 8.13
N THR A 63 -1.30 -18.03 8.04
CA THR A 63 -0.58 -17.50 9.19
C THR A 63 -1.30 -16.27 9.73
N LEU A 64 -1.73 -15.35 8.86
CA LEU A 64 -2.45 -14.14 9.27
C LEU A 64 -3.78 -14.43 9.94
N GLU A 65 -4.52 -15.45 9.51
CA GLU A 65 -5.80 -15.83 10.13
C GLU A 65 -5.62 -16.16 11.61
N VAL A 66 -4.55 -16.86 11.95
CA VAL A 66 -4.25 -17.27 13.32
C VAL A 66 -3.35 -16.29 14.08
N PHE A 67 -2.77 -15.30 13.42
CA PHE A 67 -1.82 -14.38 14.04
C PHE A 67 -2.52 -13.34 14.96
N PRO A 68 -1.97 -13.05 16.16
CA PRO A 68 -2.53 -12.05 17.07
C PRO A 68 -2.60 -10.65 16.43
N GLU A 69 -3.74 -9.97 16.57
CA GLU A 69 -3.99 -8.67 15.91
C GLU A 69 -2.90 -7.62 16.19
N GLY A 70 -2.44 -7.53 17.44
CA GLY A 70 -1.42 -6.55 17.86
C GLY A 70 -0.08 -6.70 17.13
N GLN A 71 0.24 -7.87 16.58
CA GLN A 71 1.50 -8.14 15.88
C GLN A 71 1.34 -8.22 14.36
N ARG A 72 0.10 -8.19 13.84
CA ARG A 72 -0.19 -8.28 12.40
C ARG A 72 0.45 -7.16 11.57
N ARG A 73 0.68 -5.98 12.15
CA ARG A 73 1.31 -4.87 11.43
C ARG A 73 2.77 -5.17 11.10
N ALA A 74 3.55 -5.59 12.10
CA ALA A 74 4.95 -5.97 11.93
C ALA A 74 5.10 -7.18 10.99
N PHE A 75 4.24 -8.19 11.16
CA PHE A 75 4.25 -9.37 10.30
C PHE A 75 4.11 -9.02 8.81
N VAL A 76 3.20 -8.09 8.47
CA VAL A 76 2.97 -7.65 7.08
C VAL A 76 4.04 -6.73 6.56
N GLY A 77 4.60 -5.88 7.42
CA GLY A 77 5.81 -5.14 7.09
C GLY A 77 6.92 -6.08 6.63
N ALA A 78 7.11 -7.20 7.32
CA ALA A 78 8.12 -8.21 7.01
C ALA A 78 7.79 -9.14 5.82
N GLN A 79 6.55 -9.13 5.30
CA GLN A 79 6.18 -10.03 4.22
C GLN A 79 6.82 -9.63 2.90
N LYS A 80 7.51 -10.59 2.27
CA LYS A 80 8.02 -10.46 0.89
C LYS A 80 7.18 -11.22 -0.13
N ALA A 81 6.48 -12.27 0.34
CA ALA A 81 5.73 -13.19 -0.53
C ALA A 81 4.34 -12.69 -0.94
N ASP A 82 3.70 -11.84 -0.12
CA ASP A 82 2.35 -11.32 -0.41
C ASP A 82 2.35 -9.77 -0.45
N LEU A 83 2.72 -9.25 -1.62
CA LEU A 83 2.70 -7.81 -1.90
C LEU A 83 1.27 -7.25 -2.05
N GLU A 84 0.30 -8.09 -2.42
CA GLU A 84 -1.11 -7.68 -2.52
C GLU A 84 -1.68 -7.30 -1.16
N LEU A 85 -1.26 -8.00 -0.11
CA LEU A 85 -1.70 -7.67 1.24
C LEU A 85 -1.18 -6.31 1.71
N LYS A 86 0.04 -5.91 1.31
CA LYS A 86 0.55 -4.55 1.52
C LYS A 86 -0.29 -3.54 0.75
N ARG A 87 -0.63 -3.83 -0.51
CA ARG A 87 -1.47 -2.98 -1.36
C ARG A 87 -2.85 -2.73 -0.74
N ILE A 88 -3.54 -3.79 -0.28
CA ILE A 88 -4.86 -3.69 0.39
C ILE A 88 -4.79 -2.79 1.63
N ARG A 89 -3.76 -2.97 2.48
CA ARG A 89 -3.61 -2.16 3.69
C ARG A 89 -3.31 -0.70 3.38
N SER A 90 -2.41 -0.45 2.43
CA SER A 90 -2.08 0.91 2.02
C SER A 90 -3.28 1.63 1.39
N ARG A 91 -4.15 0.94 0.64
CA ARG A 91 -5.42 1.53 0.15
C ARG A 91 -6.31 2.05 1.28
N LYS A 92 -6.39 1.33 2.41
CA LYS A 92 -7.16 1.79 3.58
C LYS A 92 -6.58 3.06 4.19
N ILE A 93 -5.25 3.16 4.23
CA ILE A 93 -4.55 4.38 4.67
C ILE A 93 -4.94 5.54 3.75
N VAL A 94 -4.83 5.35 2.43
CA VAL A 94 -5.20 6.36 1.42
C VAL A 94 -6.65 6.82 1.60
N MET A 95 -7.61 5.90 1.76
CA MET A 95 -9.02 6.28 1.96
C MET A 95 -9.23 7.15 3.21
N GLY A 96 -8.55 6.83 4.32
CA GLY A 96 -8.62 7.63 5.55
C GLY A 96 -8.06 9.05 5.35
N PHE A 97 -6.90 9.17 4.72
CA PHE A 97 -6.30 10.48 4.44
C PHE A 97 -7.03 11.27 3.36
N ALA A 98 -7.63 10.60 2.37
CA ALA A 98 -8.47 11.23 1.36
C ALA A 98 -9.73 11.85 1.97
N ALA A 99 -10.35 11.18 2.95
CA ALA A 99 -11.47 11.74 3.72
C ALA A 99 -11.03 13.00 4.50
N SER A 100 -9.84 12.96 5.12
CA SER A 100 -9.27 14.14 5.79
C SER A 100 -9.01 15.30 4.82
N ALA A 101 -8.43 15.02 3.65
CA ALA A 101 -8.18 16.01 2.60
C ALA A 101 -9.49 16.61 2.06
N MET A 102 -10.53 15.80 1.89
CA MET A 102 -11.87 16.26 1.53
C MET A 102 -12.44 17.21 2.58
N GLY A 103 -12.31 16.89 3.86
CA GLY A 103 -12.74 17.77 4.95
C GLY A 103 -12.02 19.11 4.96
N VAL A 104 -10.69 19.10 4.77
CA VAL A 104 -9.90 20.34 4.65
C VAL A 104 -10.31 21.13 3.41
N GLY A 105 -10.49 20.46 2.27
CA GLY A 105 -10.94 21.10 1.03
C GLY A 105 -12.35 21.67 1.12
N ALA A 106 -13.25 21.08 1.92
CA ALA A 106 -14.59 21.60 2.13
C ALA A 106 -14.63 22.82 3.06
N SER A 107 -13.55 23.09 3.79
CA SER A 107 -13.44 24.27 4.64
C SER A 107 -13.58 25.57 3.83
N PRO A 108 -14.21 26.63 4.38
CA PRO A 108 -14.24 27.96 3.76
C PRO A 108 -12.83 28.57 3.57
N ILE A 109 -11.83 28.04 4.27
CA ILE A 109 -10.43 28.48 4.21
C ILE A 109 -9.82 28.02 2.87
N PRO A 110 -9.11 28.90 2.13
CA PRO A 110 -8.37 28.50 0.94
C PRO A 110 -7.37 27.37 1.26
N LEU A 111 -7.32 26.34 0.40
CA LEU A 111 -6.40 25.20 0.55
C LEU A 111 -4.92 25.67 0.65
N ALA A 112 -4.56 26.72 -0.09
CA ALA A 112 -3.22 27.31 -0.06
C ALA A 112 -2.81 27.85 1.33
N ASP A 113 -3.78 28.25 2.15
CA ASP A 113 -3.56 28.81 3.49
C ASP A 113 -3.67 27.74 4.60
N THR A 114 -4.05 26.50 4.24
CA THR A 114 -4.16 25.42 5.22
C THR A 114 -2.79 24.82 5.52
N ALA A 115 -2.16 25.32 6.59
CA ALA A 115 -0.86 24.85 7.12
C ALA A 115 -0.78 23.32 7.37
N GLY A 116 -1.89 22.59 7.32
CA GLY A 116 -1.97 21.15 7.59
C GLY A 116 -1.95 20.22 6.37
N ILE A 117 -2.10 20.70 5.13
CA ILE A 117 -2.22 19.79 3.97
C ILE A 117 -0.93 18.99 3.72
N SER A 118 0.22 19.64 3.77
CA SER A 118 1.50 18.95 3.58
C SER A 118 1.72 17.88 4.67
N ALA A 119 1.30 18.16 5.91
CA ALA A 119 1.37 17.19 6.99
C ALA A 119 0.47 15.96 6.76
N ILE A 120 -0.72 16.14 6.19
CA ILE A 120 -1.62 15.05 5.78
C ILE A 120 -0.93 14.16 4.74
N TYR A 121 -0.31 14.75 3.71
CA TYR A 121 0.40 13.98 2.67
C TYR A 121 1.63 13.25 3.23
N ILE A 122 2.44 13.92 4.06
CA ILE A 122 3.62 13.32 4.70
C ILE A 122 3.20 12.12 5.57
N ALA A 123 2.15 12.26 6.38
CA ALA A 123 1.63 11.19 7.22
C ALA A 123 1.05 10.04 6.40
N MET A 124 0.37 10.33 5.29
CA MET A 124 -0.11 9.30 4.35
C MET A 124 1.06 8.52 3.75
N PHE A 125 2.10 9.21 3.27
CA PHE A 125 3.28 8.56 2.69
C PHE A 125 3.98 7.72 3.74
N ALA A 126 4.21 8.26 4.95
CA ALA A 126 4.76 7.50 6.08
C ALA A 126 3.95 6.21 6.36
N GLY A 127 2.63 6.31 6.43
CA GLY A 127 1.75 5.16 6.64
C GLY A 127 1.91 4.08 5.56
N ILE A 128 1.98 4.50 4.29
CA ILE A 128 2.19 3.60 3.16
C ILE A 128 3.61 3.00 3.23
N SER A 129 4.66 3.81 3.37
CA SER A 129 6.05 3.35 3.45
C SER A 129 6.24 2.33 4.57
N THR A 130 5.71 2.58 5.77
CA THR A 130 5.79 1.62 6.89
C THR A 130 5.05 0.31 6.61
N THR A 131 3.97 0.33 5.82
CA THR A 131 3.29 -0.91 5.38
C THR A 131 4.17 -1.73 4.44
N TYR A 132 4.98 -1.05 3.63
CA TYR A 132 6.00 -1.69 2.79
C TYR A 132 7.26 -2.08 3.57
N GLY A 133 7.37 -1.75 4.85
CA GLY A 133 8.55 -2.05 5.67
C GLY A 133 9.68 -1.03 5.52
N LEU A 134 9.38 0.14 4.94
CA LEU A 134 10.31 1.24 4.73
C LEU A 134 10.20 2.25 5.87
N SER A 135 11.37 2.70 6.34
CA SER A 135 11.48 3.72 7.39
C SER A 135 12.20 4.94 6.81
N PHE A 136 11.44 5.93 6.38
CA PHE A 136 11.97 7.18 5.83
C PHE A 136 11.94 8.30 6.87
N SER A 137 12.89 9.23 6.76
CA SER A 137 12.86 10.45 7.56
C SER A 137 11.72 11.37 7.10
N GLU A 138 11.22 12.20 8.01
CA GLU A 138 10.20 13.20 7.69
C GLU A 138 10.66 14.14 6.57
N GLY A 139 11.94 14.55 6.57
CA GLY A 139 12.51 15.39 5.51
C GLY A 139 12.53 14.73 4.12
N PHE A 140 12.78 13.41 4.07
CA PHE A 140 12.68 12.67 2.80
C PHE A 140 11.23 12.59 2.32
N LEU A 141 10.29 12.29 3.23
CA LEU A 141 8.87 12.25 2.91
C LEU A 141 8.35 13.62 2.45
N ALA A 142 8.80 14.71 3.08
CA ALA A 142 8.48 16.07 2.65
C ALA A 142 9.01 16.36 1.24
N THR A 143 10.22 15.89 0.92
CA THR A 143 10.78 15.97 -0.44
C THR A 143 9.92 15.21 -1.45
N LEU A 144 9.50 13.99 -1.12
CA LEU A 144 8.60 13.19 -1.99
C LEU A 144 7.25 13.88 -2.21
N VAL A 145 6.66 14.44 -1.15
CA VAL A 145 5.41 15.20 -1.28
C VAL A 145 5.62 16.42 -2.18
N GLY A 146 6.74 17.13 -2.02
CA GLY A 146 7.11 18.26 -2.89
C GLY A 146 7.22 17.87 -4.36
N SER A 147 7.82 16.71 -4.68
CA SER A 147 7.96 16.25 -6.08
C SER A 147 6.65 15.85 -6.73
N VAL A 148 5.64 15.47 -5.94
CA VAL A 148 4.33 15.03 -6.45
C VAL A 148 3.31 16.17 -6.51
N VAL A 149 3.23 16.98 -5.46
CA VAL A 149 2.22 18.04 -5.34
C VAL A 149 2.55 19.26 -6.21
N GLY A 150 3.82 19.42 -6.61
CA GLY A 150 4.28 20.53 -7.45
C GLY A 150 3.90 20.46 -8.93
N ALA A 151 3.18 19.42 -9.35
CA ALA A 151 2.83 19.12 -10.74
C ALA A 151 1.35 19.45 -11.04
N PRO A 152 0.99 20.71 -11.40
CA PRO A 152 -0.39 21.07 -11.68
C PRO A 152 -0.88 20.50 -13.03
N THR A 153 -1.93 19.68 -12.99
CA THR A 153 -2.70 19.33 -14.20
C THR A 153 -3.92 20.23 -14.33
N ALA A 154 -4.24 20.67 -15.55
CA ALA A 154 -5.38 21.55 -15.82
C ALA A 154 -6.71 20.93 -15.36
N ALA A 155 -6.85 19.62 -15.52
CA ALA A 155 -8.03 18.86 -15.11
C ALA A 155 -8.32 18.92 -13.59
N LEU A 156 -7.28 18.97 -12.76
CA LEU A 156 -7.41 18.99 -11.31
C LEU A 156 -7.43 20.42 -10.73
N THR A 157 -6.78 21.37 -11.41
CA THR A 157 -6.67 22.76 -10.95
C THR A 157 -7.89 23.61 -11.28
N ALA A 158 -8.54 23.41 -12.43
CA ALA A 158 -9.69 24.22 -12.83
C ALA A 158 -10.89 24.12 -11.85
N PRO A 159 -11.33 22.93 -11.41
CA PRO A 159 -12.40 22.80 -10.43
C PRO A 159 -12.06 23.40 -9.05
N LEU A 160 -10.78 23.37 -8.65
CA LEU A 160 -10.32 24.00 -7.40
C LEU A 160 -10.46 25.52 -7.45
N ILE A 161 -10.13 26.14 -8.58
CA ILE A 161 -10.28 27.59 -8.78
C ILE A 161 -11.77 27.96 -8.74
N VAL A 162 -12.60 27.26 -9.52
CA VAL A 162 -14.05 27.52 -9.56
C VAL A 162 -14.69 27.35 -8.17
N GLY A 163 -14.39 26.24 -7.49
CA GLY A 163 -14.90 26.00 -6.16
C GLY A 163 -14.43 27.04 -5.15
N SER A 164 -13.17 27.47 -5.22
CA SER A 164 -12.62 28.51 -4.34
C SER A 164 -13.27 29.88 -4.57
N LEU A 165 -13.57 30.24 -5.83
CA LEU A 165 -14.28 31.48 -6.15
C LEU A 165 -15.73 31.46 -5.64
N LEU A 166 -16.43 30.34 -5.81
CA LEU A 166 -17.80 30.18 -5.33
C LEU A 166 -17.89 30.30 -3.81
N LYS A 167 -16.85 29.91 -3.07
CA LYS A 167 -16.82 30.02 -1.60
C LYS A 167 -16.99 31.46 -1.08
N PHE A 168 -16.62 32.46 -1.87
CA PHE A 168 -16.76 33.88 -1.50
C PHE A 168 -18.18 34.42 -1.63
N ILE A 169 -19.11 33.67 -2.25
CA ILE A 169 -20.53 34.04 -2.29
C ILE A 169 -21.21 33.43 -1.06
N PRO A 170 -21.63 34.25 -0.08
CA PRO A 170 -22.19 33.74 1.17
C PRO A 170 -23.49 32.95 0.92
N GLY A 171 -23.68 31.89 1.70
CA GLY A 171 -24.83 31.00 1.59
C GLY A 171 -24.59 29.87 0.59
N VAL A 172 -25.33 29.86 -0.52
CA VAL A 172 -25.31 28.75 -1.49
C VAL A 172 -23.94 28.57 -2.14
N GLY A 173 -23.22 29.67 -2.41
CA GLY A 173 -21.88 29.62 -3.00
C GLY A 173 -20.84 28.99 -2.07
N THR A 174 -20.87 29.30 -0.78
CA THR A 174 -20.01 28.66 0.23
C THR A 174 -20.24 27.15 0.31
N VAL A 175 -21.51 26.71 0.31
CA VAL A 175 -21.85 25.27 0.37
C VAL A 175 -21.42 24.55 -0.92
N ALA A 176 -21.78 25.09 -2.09
CA ALA A 176 -21.45 24.49 -3.38
C ALA A 176 -19.94 24.50 -3.64
N GLY A 177 -19.28 25.64 -3.35
CA GLY A 177 -17.84 25.81 -3.47
C GLY A 177 -17.07 24.85 -2.56
N GLY A 178 -17.49 24.71 -1.30
CA GLY A 178 -16.94 23.73 -0.35
C GLY A 178 -17.09 22.28 -0.83
N ALA A 179 -18.28 21.89 -1.31
CA ALA A 179 -18.48 20.55 -1.83
C ALA A 179 -17.57 20.23 -3.02
N ILE A 180 -17.45 21.17 -3.98
CA ILE A 180 -16.58 21.01 -5.15
C ILE A 180 -15.11 20.88 -4.73
N THR A 181 -14.59 21.83 -3.95
CA THR A 181 -13.18 21.80 -3.55
C THR A 181 -12.86 20.61 -2.64
N GLY A 182 -13.79 20.20 -1.78
CA GLY A 182 -13.64 19.01 -0.95
C GLY A 182 -13.56 17.74 -1.79
N ALA A 183 -14.49 17.55 -2.74
CA ALA A 183 -14.49 16.39 -3.63
C ALA A 183 -13.19 16.29 -4.45
N VAL A 184 -12.73 17.43 -4.98
CA VAL A 184 -11.49 17.50 -5.77
C VAL A 184 -10.29 17.19 -4.88
N ALA A 185 -10.20 17.76 -3.67
CA ALA A 185 -9.12 17.48 -2.72
C ALA A 185 -9.05 16.00 -2.33
N GLY A 186 -10.19 15.36 -2.05
CA GLY A 186 -10.25 13.92 -1.78
C GLY A 186 -9.83 13.06 -2.98
N THR A 187 -10.20 13.48 -4.19
CA THR A 187 -9.79 12.80 -5.43
C THR A 187 -8.28 12.91 -5.64
N LEU A 188 -7.69 14.11 -5.48
CA LEU A 188 -6.25 14.32 -5.55
C LEU A 188 -5.50 13.43 -4.55
N ALA A 189 -5.93 13.43 -3.29
CA ALA A 189 -5.30 12.60 -2.26
C ALA A 189 -5.38 11.10 -2.58
N THR A 190 -6.53 10.66 -3.12
CA THR A 190 -6.70 9.27 -3.57
C THR A 190 -5.73 8.95 -4.70
N THR A 191 -5.70 9.76 -5.76
CA THR A 191 -4.82 9.54 -6.92
C THR A 191 -3.35 9.49 -6.50
N ILE A 192 -2.89 10.50 -5.75
CA ILE A 192 -1.50 10.59 -5.28
C ILE A 192 -1.14 9.38 -4.42
N GLY A 193 -2.00 9.02 -3.45
CA GLY A 193 -1.76 7.88 -2.57
C GLY A 193 -1.73 6.55 -3.32
N MET A 194 -2.63 6.37 -4.28
CA MET A 194 -2.70 5.16 -5.12
C MET A 194 -1.49 5.04 -6.04
N SER A 195 -1.04 6.12 -6.66
CA SER A 195 0.18 6.15 -7.47
C SER A 195 1.42 5.82 -6.64
N TYR A 196 1.54 6.36 -5.42
CA TYR A 196 2.67 6.03 -4.54
C TYR A 196 2.69 4.55 -4.14
N ILE A 197 1.51 3.95 -3.86
CA ILE A 197 1.38 2.51 -3.62
C ILE A 197 1.87 1.71 -4.83
N GLU A 198 1.49 2.14 -6.03
CA GLU A 198 1.87 1.44 -7.26
C GLU A 198 3.38 1.51 -7.52
N VAL A 199 4.01 2.67 -7.30
CA VAL A 199 5.47 2.83 -7.37
C VAL A 199 6.16 1.88 -6.40
N LEU A 200 5.79 1.89 -5.11
CA LEU A 200 6.40 0.99 -4.13
C LEU A 200 6.17 -0.48 -4.46
N HIS A 201 4.98 -0.83 -4.95
CA HIS A 201 4.67 -2.19 -5.36
C HIS A 201 5.57 -2.64 -6.51
N ARG A 202 5.72 -1.82 -7.56
CA ARG A 202 6.60 -2.12 -8.70
C ARG A 202 8.05 -2.29 -8.29
N LEU A 203 8.56 -1.40 -7.45
CA LEU A 203 9.93 -1.49 -6.94
C LEU A 203 10.14 -2.77 -6.13
N HIS A 204 9.19 -3.17 -5.27
CA HIS A 204 9.30 -4.44 -4.56
C HIS A 204 9.23 -5.64 -5.50
N VAL A 205 8.39 -5.61 -6.54
CA VAL A 205 8.36 -6.69 -7.54
C VAL A 205 9.70 -6.77 -8.29
N ALA A 206 10.26 -5.63 -8.72
CA ALA A 206 11.54 -5.56 -9.42
C ALA A 206 12.71 -6.05 -8.54
N ASN A 207 12.66 -5.76 -7.24
CA ASN A 207 13.69 -6.13 -6.26
C ASN A 207 13.42 -7.50 -5.60
N ALA A 208 12.58 -8.36 -6.20
CA ALA A 208 12.23 -9.68 -5.67
C ALA A 208 11.73 -9.67 -4.20
N GLY A 209 11.05 -8.61 -3.81
CA GLY A 209 10.49 -8.38 -2.48
C GLY A 209 11.45 -7.69 -1.49
N GLU A 210 12.68 -7.37 -1.89
CA GLU A 210 13.59 -6.56 -1.09
C GLU A 210 13.17 -5.08 -1.07
N PRO A 211 13.39 -4.37 0.06
CA PRO A 211 13.04 -2.97 0.18
C PRO A 211 13.92 -2.12 -0.76
N PRO A 212 13.32 -1.25 -1.59
CA PRO A 212 14.09 -0.34 -2.43
C PRO A 212 14.84 0.72 -1.61
N SER A 213 15.89 1.28 -2.22
CA SER A 213 16.63 2.39 -1.63
C SER A 213 15.80 3.70 -1.67
N PRO A 214 16.08 4.69 -0.81
CA PRO A 214 15.45 5.99 -0.90
C PRO A 214 15.62 6.67 -2.27
N GLU A 215 16.77 6.44 -2.93
CA GLU A 215 17.10 6.99 -4.26
C GLU A 215 16.21 6.36 -5.35
N GLU A 216 16.07 5.04 -5.33
CA GLU A 216 15.17 4.33 -6.26
C GLU A 216 13.72 4.80 -6.11
N VAL A 217 13.28 5.04 -4.86
CA VAL A 217 11.92 5.51 -4.59
C VAL A 217 11.70 6.93 -5.12
N ILE A 218 12.61 7.87 -4.86
CA ILE A 218 12.41 9.25 -5.30
C ILE A 218 12.49 9.38 -6.82
N ASP A 219 13.37 8.62 -7.47
CA ASP A 219 13.52 8.65 -8.92
C ASP A 219 12.31 8.03 -9.63
N GLU A 220 11.82 6.89 -9.17
CA GLU A 220 10.63 6.25 -9.73
C GLU A 220 9.37 7.09 -9.47
N VAL A 221 9.26 7.73 -8.30
CA VAL A 221 8.15 8.68 -8.03
C VAL A 221 8.20 9.84 -9.02
N LYS A 222 9.34 10.51 -9.19
CA LYS A 222 9.47 11.61 -10.15
C LYS A 222 9.09 11.16 -11.56
N HIS A 223 9.67 10.05 -12.01
CA HIS A 223 9.41 9.50 -13.33
C HIS A 223 7.92 9.20 -13.55
N HIS A 224 7.25 8.57 -12.57
CA HIS A 224 5.84 8.21 -12.67
C HIS A 224 4.94 9.44 -12.79
N PHE A 225 5.18 10.47 -11.98
CA PHE A 225 4.34 11.67 -11.94
C PHE A 225 4.65 12.66 -13.08
N GLU A 226 5.90 12.73 -13.54
CA GLU A 226 6.25 13.49 -14.76
C GLU A 226 5.54 12.94 -15.99
N LYS A 227 5.50 11.60 -16.15
CA LYS A 227 4.79 10.97 -17.26
C LYS A 227 3.28 11.22 -17.20
N ALA A 228 2.68 11.11 -16.02
CA ALA A 228 1.25 11.36 -15.83
C ALA A 228 0.85 12.81 -16.18
N ASN A 229 1.76 13.77 -16.03
CA ASN A 229 1.55 15.17 -16.42
C ASN A 229 1.62 15.42 -17.93
N LEU A 230 2.31 14.56 -18.69
CA LEU A 230 2.45 14.71 -20.14
C LEU A 230 1.28 14.10 -20.93
N GLU A 231 0.51 13.21 -20.28
CA GLU A 231 -0.60 12.46 -20.90
C GLU A 231 -2.00 13.05 -20.60
N GLY A 232 -2.10 14.09 -19.75
CA GLY A 232 -3.37 14.71 -19.33
C GLY A 232 -3.51 16.17 -19.73
#